data_AF-A0A9D0UN29-F1
#
_entry.id   AF-A0A9D0UN29-F1
#
_cell.length_a   1.000
_cell.length_b   1.000
_cell.length_c   1.000
_cell.angle_alpha   90.00
_cell.angle_beta   90.00
_cell.angle_gamma   90.00
#
_symmetry.space_group_name_H-M   'P 1'
#
loop_
_entity.id
_entity.type
_entity.pdbx_description
1 polymer ?
#
loop_
_entity_poly.entity_id
_entity_poly.type
_entity_poly.pdbx_seq_one_letter_code
_entity_poly.pdbx_strand_id
1 'polypeptide(L)'
;MADFNPAFEIMIRNEGGYQLHNVSGDRGGQTYAGIARNFHPGWEGWRYIDSNDLDNPALSRSVRNFYKTAFWDAVNGDSIARQKIAESLFDFAVNAGPRTAIKLAQLVVDTVPDGIIGPKTLEKLNAEEEDSFVAKYALAKVARYAEICNRDRSQSKFLLGWINRTLRGLA
;
A
#
# COMPACT_ATOMS: atom_id res chain seq x y z
N MET A 1 -12.05 -0.10 15.70
CA MET A 1 -11.82 -0.36 14.26
C MET A 1 -10.87 0.69 13.76
N ALA A 2 -10.01 0.32 12.81
CA ALA A 2 -8.98 1.20 12.29
C ALA A 2 -9.57 2.36 11.47
N ASP A 3 -8.88 3.48 11.49
CA ASP A 3 -9.22 4.69 10.76
C ASP A 3 -8.28 4.86 9.56
N PHE A 4 -8.88 5.05 8.39
CA PHE A 4 -8.18 5.28 7.13
C PHE A 4 -7.38 6.58 7.12
N ASN A 5 -7.89 7.66 7.71
CA ASN A 5 -7.26 8.97 7.57
C ASN A 5 -5.83 9.03 8.13
N PRO A 6 -5.55 8.62 9.38
CA PRO A 6 -4.17 8.59 9.89
C PRO A 6 -3.30 7.61 9.09
N ALA A 7 -3.85 6.46 8.66
CA ALA A 7 -3.13 5.50 7.84
C ALA A 7 -2.70 6.08 6.49
N PHE A 8 -3.59 6.84 5.86
CA PHE A 8 -3.32 7.55 4.61
C PHE A 8 -2.23 8.61 4.78
N GLU A 9 -2.24 9.40 5.85
CA GLU A 9 -1.21 10.43 6.08
C GLU A 9 0.19 9.83 6.27
N ILE A 10 0.29 8.64 6.85
CA ILE A 10 1.56 7.91 6.96
C ILE A 10 1.97 7.38 5.59
N MET A 11 1.06 6.67 4.92
CA MET A 11 1.33 6.04 3.63
C MET A 11 1.73 7.08 2.56
N ILE A 12 1.02 8.19 2.44
CA ILE A 12 1.27 9.18 1.39
C ILE A 12 2.64 9.84 1.55
N ARG A 13 3.13 10.00 2.80
CA ARG A 13 4.50 10.45 3.06
C ARG A 13 5.54 9.43 2.59
N ASN A 14 5.28 8.13 2.81
CA ASN A 14 6.14 7.06 2.31
C ASN A 14 6.15 6.98 0.78
N GLU A 15 5.06 7.38 0.14
CA GLU A 15 4.93 7.39 -1.33
C GLU A 15 5.63 8.59 -1.99
N GLY A 16 6.01 9.62 -1.22
CA GLY A 16 6.66 10.83 -1.72
C GLY A 16 5.77 12.08 -1.72
N GLY A 17 4.54 11.97 -1.21
CA GLY A 17 3.62 13.09 -1.05
C GLY A 17 2.93 13.53 -2.34
N TYR A 18 2.32 14.71 -2.30
CA TYR A 18 1.57 15.32 -3.40
C TYR A 18 2.50 15.95 -4.44
N GLN A 19 3.29 15.13 -5.12
CA GLN A 19 4.27 15.57 -6.11
C GLN A 19 3.88 15.16 -7.52
N LEU A 20 4.03 16.08 -8.48
CA LEU A 20 3.91 15.80 -9.90
C LEU A 20 5.28 15.43 -10.47
N HIS A 21 5.39 14.24 -11.05
CA HIS A 21 6.59 13.75 -11.71
C HIS A 21 6.27 13.38 -13.15
N ASN A 22 7.21 13.67 -14.05
CA ASN A 22 7.17 13.19 -15.43
C ASN A 22 8.56 12.67 -15.79
N VAL A 23 8.70 11.34 -15.82
CA VAL A 23 9.98 10.68 -16.08
C VAL A 23 10.01 10.24 -17.54
N SER A 24 10.93 10.81 -18.33
CA SER A 24 11.07 10.46 -19.74
C SER A 24 11.38 8.96 -19.91
N GLY A 25 10.62 8.29 -20.77
CA GLY A 25 10.73 6.84 -20.99
C GLY A 25 9.98 5.96 -19.99
N ASP A 26 9.38 6.53 -18.94
CA ASP A 26 8.53 5.77 -18.03
C ASP A 26 7.17 5.46 -18.65
N ARG A 27 6.67 4.24 -18.41
CA ARG A 27 5.40 3.77 -18.99
C ARG A 27 4.17 4.43 -18.35
N GLY A 28 4.30 4.94 -17.13
CA GLY A 28 3.24 5.60 -16.38
C GLY A 28 2.90 7.00 -16.87
N GLY A 29 3.84 7.67 -17.55
CA GLY A 29 3.69 9.06 -18.00
C GLY A 29 3.73 10.03 -16.83
N GLN A 30 2.85 11.05 -16.86
CA GLN A 30 2.68 11.95 -15.72
C GLN A 30 2.16 11.16 -14.51
N THR A 31 2.82 11.33 -13.36
CA THR A 31 2.44 10.70 -12.10
C THR A 31 2.25 11.78 -11.06
N TYR A 32 1.07 11.86 -10.46
CA TYR A 32 0.79 12.78 -9.37
C TYR A 32 0.46 11.99 -8.10
N ALA A 33 1.20 12.23 -7.02
CA ALA A 33 0.98 11.56 -5.74
C ALA A 33 0.95 10.03 -5.85
N GLY A 34 1.82 9.45 -6.67
CA GLY A 34 1.87 8.01 -6.97
C GLY A 34 0.85 7.51 -8.02
N ILE A 35 -0.10 8.35 -8.45
CA ILE A 35 -1.13 7.98 -9.42
C ILE A 35 -0.63 8.27 -10.84
N ALA A 36 -0.31 7.24 -11.60
CA ALA A 36 0.21 7.33 -12.95
C ALA A 36 -0.90 7.45 -14.02
N ARG A 37 -0.78 8.44 -14.91
CA ARG A 37 -1.83 8.80 -15.89
C ARG A 37 -2.15 7.69 -16.87
N ASN A 38 -1.14 6.99 -17.38
CA ASN A 38 -1.35 5.95 -18.37
C ASN A 38 -2.03 4.71 -17.77
N PHE A 39 -1.85 4.46 -16.47
CA PHE A 39 -2.51 3.35 -15.77
C PHE A 39 -3.88 3.74 -15.20
N HIS A 40 -4.09 5.03 -14.93
CA HIS A 40 -5.34 5.57 -14.39
C HIS A 40 -5.85 6.76 -15.20
N PRO A 41 -6.14 6.60 -16.52
CA PRO A 41 -6.50 7.73 -17.37
C PRO A 41 -7.84 8.38 -16.99
N GLY A 42 -8.73 7.61 -16.35
CA GLY A 42 -10.03 8.10 -15.87
C GLY A 42 -10.01 8.71 -14.47
N TRP A 43 -8.84 8.86 -13.83
CA TRP A 43 -8.79 9.47 -12.50
C TRP A 43 -9.17 10.96 -12.57
N GLU A 44 -10.14 11.36 -11.75
CA GLU A 44 -10.72 12.72 -11.79
C GLU A 44 -9.73 13.84 -11.45
N GLY A 45 -8.61 13.50 -10.81
CA GLY A 45 -7.57 14.46 -10.43
C GLY A 45 -6.89 15.10 -11.65
N TRP A 46 -6.86 14.40 -12.79
CA TRP A 46 -6.19 14.89 -14.00
C TRP A 46 -6.72 16.24 -14.48
N ARG A 47 -8.02 16.52 -14.30
CA ARG A 47 -8.61 17.82 -14.69
C ARG A 47 -7.95 19.00 -13.99
N TYR A 48 -7.58 18.84 -12.72
CA TYR A 48 -6.93 19.89 -11.92
C TYR A 48 -5.46 20.03 -12.28
N ILE A 49 -4.79 18.91 -12.57
CA ILE A 49 -3.41 18.92 -13.06
C ILE A 49 -3.34 19.63 -14.42
N ASP A 50 -4.24 19.31 -15.33
CA ASP A 50 -4.28 19.89 -16.68
C ASP A 50 -4.62 21.38 -16.67
N SER A 51 -5.46 21.83 -15.73
CA SER A 51 -5.76 23.25 -15.54
C SER A 51 -4.73 23.99 -14.67
N ASN A 52 -3.67 23.30 -14.22
CA ASN A 52 -2.66 23.82 -13.28
C ASN A 52 -3.26 24.37 -11.97
N ASP A 53 -4.37 23.79 -11.50
CA ASP A 53 -5.07 24.14 -10.25
C ASP A 53 -4.67 23.15 -9.14
N LEU A 54 -3.37 23.15 -8.78
CA LEU A 54 -2.78 22.17 -7.88
C LEU A 54 -3.15 22.37 -6.40
N ASP A 55 -3.63 23.55 -6.03
CA ASP A 55 -4.03 23.90 -4.66
C ASP A 55 -5.51 23.57 -4.37
N ASN A 56 -6.24 23.05 -5.37
CA ASN A 56 -7.66 22.76 -5.22
C ASN A 56 -7.88 21.66 -4.17
N PRO A 57 -8.69 21.88 -3.12
CA PRO A 57 -8.99 20.84 -2.13
C PRO A 57 -9.63 19.57 -2.73
N ALA A 58 -10.29 19.69 -3.88
CA ALA A 58 -10.84 18.55 -4.59
C ALA A 58 -9.76 17.64 -5.21
N LEU A 59 -8.60 18.19 -5.60
CA LEU A 59 -7.46 17.38 -6.06
C LEU A 59 -6.96 16.49 -4.92
N SER A 60 -6.67 17.05 -3.75
CA SER A 60 -6.23 16.26 -2.58
C SER A 60 -7.28 15.23 -2.15
N ARG A 61 -8.57 15.57 -2.23
CA ARG A 61 -9.66 14.63 -1.97
C ARG A 61 -9.69 13.48 -2.98
N SER A 62 -9.46 13.77 -4.26
CA SER A 62 -9.43 12.74 -5.31
C SER A 62 -8.27 11.76 -5.14
N VAL A 63 -7.11 12.20 -4.63
CA VAL A 63 -5.99 11.32 -4.26
C VAL A 63 -6.42 10.42 -3.11
N ARG A 64 -6.95 11.00 -2.03
CA ARG A 64 -7.40 10.24 -0.86
C ARG A 64 -8.45 9.18 -1.22
N ASN A 65 -9.44 9.55 -2.04
CA ASN A 65 -10.48 8.63 -2.50
C ASN A 65 -9.92 7.48 -3.34
N PHE A 66 -8.94 7.76 -4.21
CA PHE A 66 -8.24 6.74 -4.99
C PHE A 66 -7.61 5.71 -4.05
N TYR A 67 -6.83 6.14 -3.06
CA TYR A 67 -6.16 5.23 -2.15
C TYR A 67 -7.12 4.46 -1.23
N LYS A 68 -8.21 5.11 -0.79
CA LYS A 68 -9.25 4.44 -0.01
C LYS A 68 -9.83 3.26 -0.81
N THR A 69 -10.32 3.56 -2.01
CA THR A 69 -11.05 2.59 -2.83
C THR A 69 -10.14 1.49 -3.35
N ALA A 70 -8.96 1.86 -3.89
CA ALA A 70 -8.08 0.91 -4.56
C ALA A 70 -7.29 0.00 -3.60
N PHE A 71 -7.06 0.45 -2.37
CA PHE A 71 -6.16 -0.26 -1.44
C PHE A 71 -6.77 -0.48 -0.05
N TRP A 72 -7.25 0.57 0.64
CA TRP A 72 -7.77 0.43 2.01
C TRP A 72 -9.01 -0.48 2.07
N ASP A 73 -9.98 -0.23 1.21
CA ASP A 73 -11.22 -1.00 1.12
C ASP A 73 -10.93 -2.40 0.57
N ALA A 74 -9.97 -2.51 -0.35
CA ALA A 74 -9.52 -3.80 -0.89
C ALA A 74 -8.91 -4.71 0.18
N VAL A 75 -8.30 -4.15 1.22
CA VAL A 75 -7.79 -4.90 2.40
C VAL A 75 -8.78 -4.89 3.57
N ASN A 76 -10.03 -4.47 3.35
CA ASN A 76 -11.06 -4.39 4.38
C ASN A 76 -10.58 -3.66 5.67
N GLY A 77 -9.83 -2.57 5.50
CA GLY A 77 -9.14 -1.89 6.60
C GLY A 77 -10.09 -1.41 7.70
N ASP A 78 -11.30 -0.96 7.33
CA ASP A 78 -12.34 -0.50 8.27
C ASP A 78 -12.83 -1.61 9.22
N SER A 79 -12.61 -2.89 8.89
CA SER A 79 -13.01 -4.03 9.72
C SER A 79 -11.90 -4.52 10.66
N ILE A 80 -10.68 -4.05 10.48
CA ILE A 80 -9.52 -4.44 11.30
C ILE A 80 -9.55 -3.65 12.60
N ALA A 81 -9.46 -4.33 13.74
CA ALA A 81 -9.60 -3.74 15.06
C ALA A 81 -8.39 -2.89 15.46
N ARG A 82 -7.21 -3.31 15.03
CA ARG A 82 -5.90 -2.79 15.42
C ARG A 82 -5.33 -1.86 14.35
N GLN A 83 -5.06 -0.61 14.72
CA GLN A 83 -4.66 0.44 13.78
C GLN A 83 -3.35 0.08 13.06
N LYS A 84 -2.31 -0.32 13.81
CA LYS A 84 -1.00 -0.68 13.25
C LYS A 84 -1.06 -1.85 12.26
N ILE A 85 -1.94 -2.82 12.52
CA ILE A 85 -2.15 -3.97 11.62
C ILE A 85 -2.73 -3.47 10.29
N ALA A 86 -3.78 -2.65 10.35
CA ALA A 86 -4.42 -2.09 9.16
C ALA A 86 -3.45 -1.19 8.37
N GLU A 87 -2.68 -0.34 9.04
CA GLU A 87 -1.66 0.53 8.45
C GLU A 87 -0.57 -0.27 7.72
N SER A 88 0.00 -1.28 8.38
CA SER A 88 1.07 -2.11 7.79
C SER A 88 0.59 -2.93 6.60
N LEU A 89 -0.68 -3.36 6.62
CA LEU A 89 -1.33 -4.07 5.52
C LEU A 89 -1.61 -3.14 4.34
N PHE A 90 -2.15 -1.95 4.61
CA PHE A 90 -2.45 -0.92 3.63
C PHE A 90 -1.20 -0.38 2.93
N ASP A 91 -0.15 0.00 3.67
CA ASP A 91 1.12 0.48 3.09
C ASP A 91 1.72 -0.55 2.14
N PHE A 92 1.69 -1.83 2.53
CA PHE A 92 2.22 -2.90 1.69
C PHE A 92 1.29 -3.25 0.52
N ALA A 93 -0.03 -3.06 0.65
CA ALA A 93 -0.96 -3.18 -0.46
C ALA A 93 -0.70 -2.13 -1.55
N VAL A 94 -0.34 -0.90 -1.17
CA VAL A 94 0.11 0.14 -2.11
C VAL A 94 1.39 -0.29 -2.82
N ASN A 95 2.35 -0.86 -2.10
CA ASN A 95 3.64 -1.26 -2.67
C ASN A 95 3.58 -2.52 -3.57
N ALA A 96 2.81 -3.54 -3.17
CA ALA A 96 2.88 -4.88 -3.76
C ALA A 96 1.54 -5.39 -4.33
N GLY A 97 0.52 -4.55 -4.27
CA GLY A 97 -0.86 -4.87 -4.64
C GLY A 97 -1.66 -5.50 -3.48
N PRO A 98 -2.98 -5.21 -3.36
CA PRO A 98 -3.81 -5.70 -2.25
C PRO A 98 -3.79 -7.22 -2.10
N ARG A 99 -3.96 -7.95 -3.21
CA ARG A 99 -4.01 -9.42 -3.18
C ARG A 99 -2.73 -10.03 -2.62
N THR A 100 -1.57 -9.48 -2.97
CA THR A 100 -0.28 -9.93 -2.43
C THR A 100 -0.21 -9.67 -0.94
N ALA A 101 -0.56 -8.46 -0.52
CA ALA A 101 -0.51 -8.05 0.87
C ALA A 101 -1.39 -8.95 1.76
N ILE A 102 -2.62 -9.20 1.31
CA ILE A 102 -3.56 -10.08 1.99
C ILE A 102 -3.01 -11.52 2.10
N LYS A 103 -2.44 -12.07 1.01
CA LYS A 103 -1.87 -13.42 1.06
C LYS A 103 -0.76 -13.56 2.10
N LEU A 104 0.13 -12.58 2.20
CA LEU A 104 1.19 -12.61 3.20
C LEU A 104 0.61 -12.49 4.62
N ALA A 105 -0.40 -11.65 4.82
CA ALA A 105 -1.08 -11.55 6.11
C ALA A 105 -1.78 -12.86 6.49
N GLN A 106 -2.42 -13.53 5.52
CA GLN A 106 -3.06 -14.84 5.71
C GLN A 106 -2.06 -15.92 6.12
N LEU A 107 -0.85 -15.93 5.52
CA LEU A 107 0.24 -16.82 5.95
C LEU A 107 0.67 -16.54 7.40
N VAL A 108 0.76 -15.26 7.79
CA VAL A 108 1.15 -14.86 9.15
C VAL A 108 0.14 -15.32 10.20
N VAL A 109 -1.15 -15.23 9.91
CA VAL A 109 -2.23 -15.60 10.84
C VAL A 109 -2.77 -17.01 10.65
N ASP A 110 -2.06 -17.83 9.88
CA ASP A 110 -2.37 -19.24 9.60
C ASP A 110 -3.79 -19.46 9.04
N THR A 111 -4.07 -18.77 7.94
CA THR A 111 -5.29 -18.94 7.14
C THR A 111 -4.95 -19.23 5.68
N VAL A 112 -5.94 -19.68 4.91
CA VAL A 112 -5.75 -20.01 3.49
C VAL A 112 -5.31 -18.76 2.72
N PRO A 113 -4.15 -18.76 2.04
CA PRO A 113 -3.61 -17.58 1.36
C PRO A 113 -4.25 -17.37 -0.03
N ASP A 114 -5.58 -17.16 -0.07
CA ASP A 114 -6.36 -16.91 -1.29
C ASP A 114 -6.30 -15.45 -1.77
N GLY A 115 -5.92 -14.53 -0.88
CA GLY A 115 -5.82 -13.09 -1.10
C GLY A 115 -7.14 -12.34 -0.89
N ILE A 116 -8.08 -12.90 -0.10
CA ILE A 116 -9.37 -12.30 0.22
C ILE A 116 -9.56 -12.25 1.74
N ILE A 117 -9.89 -11.09 2.30
CA ILE A 117 -10.21 -10.97 3.73
C ILE A 117 -11.67 -11.39 3.96
N GLY A 118 -11.86 -12.69 4.12
CA GLY A 118 -13.12 -13.27 4.59
C GLY A 118 -13.23 -13.29 6.12
N PRO A 119 -14.37 -13.75 6.68
CA PRO A 119 -14.64 -13.74 8.11
C PRO A 119 -13.54 -14.41 8.96
N LYS A 120 -13.00 -15.55 8.51
CA LYS A 120 -11.94 -16.28 9.22
C LYS A 120 -10.61 -15.52 9.27
N THR A 121 -10.20 -14.91 8.16
CA THR A 121 -8.99 -14.08 8.12
C THR A 121 -9.15 -12.86 9.01
N LEU A 122 -10.33 -12.22 8.98
CA LEU A 122 -10.63 -11.06 9.79
C LEU A 122 -10.62 -11.39 11.31
N GLU A 123 -11.25 -12.49 11.70
CA GLU A 123 -11.25 -12.98 13.09
C GLU A 123 -9.81 -13.17 13.59
N LYS A 124 -8.98 -13.84 12.79
CA LYS A 124 -7.58 -14.11 13.13
C LYS A 124 -6.74 -12.85 13.21
N LEU A 125 -6.87 -11.93 12.25
CA LEU A 125 -6.19 -10.62 12.29
C LEU A 125 -6.58 -9.82 13.55
N ASN A 126 -7.86 -9.84 13.92
CA ASN A 126 -8.36 -9.10 15.08
C ASN A 126 -7.99 -9.75 16.42
N ALA A 127 -7.57 -11.00 16.42
CA ALA A 127 -7.08 -11.72 17.58
C ALA A 127 -5.56 -11.58 17.80
N GLU A 128 -4.80 -11.10 16.81
CA GLU A 128 -3.36 -10.89 16.94
C GLU A 128 -3.04 -9.68 17.83
N GLU A 129 -1.89 -9.78 18.50
CA GLU A 129 -1.23 -8.65 19.14
C GLU A 129 -0.50 -7.83 18.06
N GLU A 130 -0.56 -6.50 18.18
CA GLU A 130 -0.15 -5.58 17.11
C GLU A 130 1.33 -5.71 16.75
N ASP A 131 2.22 -5.66 17.76
CA ASP A 131 3.66 -5.64 17.54
C ASP A 131 4.16 -7.02 17.05
N SER A 132 3.57 -8.11 17.58
CA SER A 132 3.82 -9.48 17.12
C SER A 132 3.44 -9.67 15.66
N PHE A 133 2.24 -9.25 15.25
CA PHE A 133 1.80 -9.34 13.86
C PHE A 133 2.73 -8.53 12.95
N VAL A 134 3.00 -7.28 13.30
CA VAL A 134 3.80 -6.37 12.47
C VAL A 134 5.22 -6.93 12.27
N ALA A 135 5.84 -7.51 13.30
CA ALA A 135 7.14 -8.17 13.19
C ALA A 135 7.11 -9.42 12.29
N LYS A 136 6.14 -10.33 12.49
CA LYS A 136 5.96 -11.52 11.63
C LYS A 136 5.70 -11.13 10.18
N TYR A 137 4.90 -10.09 9.97
CA TYR A 137 4.53 -9.60 8.65
C TYR A 137 5.71 -8.92 7.94
N ALA A 138 6.57 -8.20 8.66
CA ALA A 138 7.83 -7.71 8.11
C ALA A 138 8.74 -8.84 7.62
N LEU A 139 8.87 -9.93 8.39
CA LEU A 139 9.62 -11.12 7.96
C LEU A 139 9.01 -11.74 6.69
N ALA A 140 7.68 -11.83 6.61
CA ALA A 140 7.00 -12.32 5.41
C ALA A 140 7.27 -11.44 4.17
N LYS A 141 7.27 -10.10 4.34
CA LYS A 141 7.64 -9.16 3.26
C LYS A 141 9.08 -9.37 2.80
N VAL A 142 10.03 -9.49 3.73
CA VAL A 142 11.46 -9.74 3.42
C VAL A 142 11.64 -11.07 2.70
N ALA A 143 10.99 -12.15 3.16
CA ALA A 143 11.04 -13.46 2.50
C ALA A 143 10.54 -13.38 1.05
N ARG A 144 9.45 -12.65 0.80
CA ARG A 144 8.94 -12.40 -0.54
C ARG A 144 9.94 -11.64 -1.41
N TYR A 145 10.57 -10.58 -0.90
CA TYR A 145 11.57 -9.85 -1.67
C TYR A 145 12.77 -10.73 -2.05
N ALA A 146 13.21 -11.60 -1.14
CA ALA A 146 14.24 -12.59 -1.43
C ALA A 146 13.79 -13.56 -2.54
N GLU A 147 12.55 -14.04 -2.50
CA GLU A 147 11.96 -14.87 -3.57
C GLU A 147 11.97 -14.16 -4.92
N ILE A 148 11.53 -12.90 -4.98
CA ILE A 148 11.54 -12.08 -6.20
C ILE A 148 12.96 -11.98 -6.77
N CYS A 149 13.95 -11.66 -5.94
CA CYS A 149 15.34 -11.52 -6.37
C CYS A 149 16.00 -12.86 -6.74
N ASN A 150 15.56 -13.96 -6.13
CA ASN A 150 16.03 -15.30 -6.49
C ASN A 150 15.47 -15.74 -7.84
N ARG A 151 14.24 -15.35 -8.17
CA ARG A 151 13.61 -15.62 -9.47
C ARG A 151 14.13 -14.71 -10.59
N ASP A 152 14.35 -13.43 -10.27
CA ASP A 152 14.90 -12.44 -11.20
C ASP A 152 15.97 -11.60 -10.50
N ARG A 153 17.23 -11.93 -10.77
CA ARG A 153 18.39 -11.27 -10.16
C ARG A 153 18.49 -9.78 -10.53
N SER A 154 17.88 -9.34 -11.64
CA SER A 154 17.90 -7.92 -12.03
C SER A 154 17.15 -7.02 -11.04
N GLN A 155 16.26 -7.60 -10.22
CA GLN A 155 15.52 -6.89 -9.18
C GLN A 155 16.36 -6.59 -7.93
N SER A 156 17.52 -7.22 -7.77
CA SER A 156 18.38 -7.07 -6.57
C SER A 156 18.78 -5.61 -6.30
N LYS A 157 18.83 -4.77 -7.34
CA LYS A 157 19.10 -3.34 -7.24
C LYS A 157 18.06 -2.57 -6.40
N PHE A 158 16.84 -3.09 -6.26
CA PHE A 158 15.76 -2.47 -5.49
C PHE A 158 15.65 -3.01 -4.05
N LEU A 159 16.33 -4.12 -3.74
CA LEU A 159 16.15 -4.87 -2.50
C LEU A 159 16.41 -4.03 -1.24
N LEU A 160 17.48 -3.22 -1.23
CA LEU A 160 17.80 -2.35 -0.11
C LEU A 160 16.67 -1.34 0.17
N GLY A 161 16.06 -0.80 -0.89
CA GLY A 161 14.92 0.11 -0.78
C GLY A 161 13.70 -0.58 -0.16
N TRP A 162 13.39 -1.81 -0.61
CA TRP A 162 12.28 -2.60 -0.08
C TRP A 162 12.46 -2.98 1.39
N ILE A 163 13.68 -3.37 1.79
CA ILE A 163 14.02 -3.67 3.19
C ILE A 163 13.90 -2.40 4.04
N ASN A 164 14.49 -1.28 3.60
CA ASN A 164 14.43 -0.02 4.35
C ASN A 164 12.98 0.47 4.53
N ARG A 165 12.12 0.35 3.51
CA ARG A 165 10.69 0.67 3.64
C ARG A 165 10.02 -0.23 4.69
N THR A 166 10.34 -1.51 4.68
CA THR A 166 9.77 -2.48 5.64
C THR A 166 10.20 -2.20 7.07
N LEU A 167 11.49 -1.91 7.30
CA LEU A 167 12.03 -1.66 8.63
C LEU A 167 11.54 -0.33 9.23
N ARG A 168 11.28 0.70 8.41
CA ARG A 168 10.65 1.95 8.89
C ARG A 168 9.27 1.73 9.48
N GLY A 169 8.54 0.71 9.03
CA GLY A 169 7.23 0.36 9.59
C GLY A 169 7.30 -0.40 10.93
N LEU A 170 8.50 -0.72 11.43
CA LEU A 170 8.71 -1.37 12.72
C LEU A 170 9.14 -0.39 13.83
N ALA A 171 9.58 0.82 13.46
CA ALA A 171 10.06 1.85 14.37
C ALA A 171 8.92 2.77 14.83
#